data_AF-A0A1G0HCX0-F1
#
_entry.id   AF-A0A1G0HCX0-F1
#
_cell.length_a   1.000
_cell.length_b   1.000
_cell.length_c   1.000
_cell.angle_alpha   90.00
_cell.angle_beta   90.00
_cell.angle_gamma   90.00
#
_symmetry.space_group_name_H-M   'P 1'
#
loop_
_entity.id
_entity.type
_entity.pdbx_description
1 polymer ?
#
loop_
_entity_poly.entity_id
_entity_poly.type
_entity_poly.pdbx_seq_one_letter_code
_entity_poly.pdbx_strand_id
1 'polypeptide(L)'
;MPKNKQDSFAKQKWTPLGFGRFNNVYVNQDKTLVLKIQIKAGNETDAYDVPSRSVALWNKINADITPPARVVMSEMGEGWVCPYIEGEQSTDLEIQEAIIDIYNRTGRIVVDAPSPKNFVTRVNPETGERKAVCIDIGMALKLEQREEEALNQSFTSLAAWKLHRRGYIGFLARSTIGYPETSATIKALLFIQNNRSDMYDVTFLKTNPDLVKLCRDAYDKQVLGKDDKHKAIEKARQAIDERFQEHIKQKAPNQAESKDQSHPSAENRQHRSINVNAEKNALAALQKQREQNLVNTKDSCIHALNRYIAELGVSIEEGRSKMSFFKKSILSNADIRMKGADAAMALIKIIQSASSFDVMGNEIFELSKDQALLPVMNKTNLLPCLNQCMQMVVSANKVNVELEKKIQHESRGSSPPT
;
A
#
# COMPACT_ATOMS: atom_id res chain seq x y z
N MET A 1 -3.09 32.24 9.74
CA MET A 1 -4.21 32.53 8.81
C MET A 1 -4.94 33.78 9.30
N PRO A 2 -5.35 34.69 8.40
CA PRO A 2 -6.08 35.90 8.82
C PRO A 2 -7.45 35.52 9.39
N LYS A 3 -7.78 36.05 10.59
CA LYS A 3 -9.02 35.77 11.35
C LYS A 3 -10.32 35.98 10.53
N ASN A 4 -10.29 36.81 9.49
CA ASN A 4 -11.47 37.17 8.69
C ASN A 4 -12.06 36.05 7.80
N LYS A 5 -11.32 34.97 7.49
CA LYS A 5 -11.86 33.88 6.64
C LYS A 5 -12.67 32.83 7.40
N GLN A 6 -12.54 32.76 8.73
CA GLN A 6 -13.23 31.78 9.54
C GLN A 6 -14.69 32.20 9.79
N ASP A 7 -14.91 33.51 9.99
CA ASP A 7 -16.25 34.08 10.23
C ASP A 7 -17.18 34.03 9.01
N SER A 8 -16.64 34.00 7.78
CA SER A 8 -17.45 33.92 6.56
C SER A 8 -18.06 32.54 6.34
N PHE A 9 -17.41 31.47 6.85
CA PHE A 9 -17.86 30.10 6.61
C PHE A 9 -19.05 29.71 7.50
N ALA A 10 -19.08 30.21 8.75
CA ALA A 10 -20.20 29.97 9.67
C ALA A 10 -21.54 30.52 9.17
N LYS A 11 -21.51 31.55 8.30
CA LYS A 11 -22.71 32.19 7.73
C LYS A 11 -23.18 31.59 6.40
N GLN A 12 -22.48 30.57 5.89
CA GLN A 12 -22.82 29.96 4.61
C GLN A 12 -24.09 29.12 4.76
N LYS A 13 -25.09 29.32 3.90
CA LYS A 13 -26.29 28.48 3.90
C LYS A 13 -26.00 27.16 3.19
N TRP A 14 -26.34 26.06 3.86
CA TRP A 14 -26.14 24.68 3.41
C TRP A 14 -27.48 24.03 3.08
N THR A 15 -27.55 23.39 1.91
CA THR A 15 -28.73 22.62 1.47
C THR A 15 -28.38 21.13 1.50
N PRO A 16 -29.26 20.26 2.05
CA PRO A 16 -29.02 18.82 2.02
C PRO A 16 -28.83 18.29 0.60
N LEU A 17 -27.75 17.55 0.38
CA LEU A 17 -27.44 16.89 -0.89
C LEU A 17 -27.66 15.37 -0.79
N GLY A 18 -27.44 14.78 0.39
CA GLY A 18 -27.68 13.36 0.63
C GLY A 18 -27.42 12.96 2.09
N PHE A 19 -28.03 11.84 2.48
CA PHE A 19 -27.89 11.27 3.82
C PHE A 19 -27.31 9.86 3.69
N GLY A 20 -26.06 9.69 4.11
CA GLY A 20 -25.37 8.42 4.08
C GLY A 20 -25.43 7.72 5.43
N ARG A 21 -24.83 6.53 5.50
CA ARG A 21 -24.70 5.77 6.75
C ARG A 21 -23.76 6.45 7.75
N PHE A 22 -22.73 7.11 7.26
CA PHE A 22 -21.66 7.68 8.08
C PHE A 22 -21.63 9.21 8.05
N ASN A 23 -22.17 9.83 7.00
CA ASN A 23 -22.09 11.26 6.80
C ASN A 23 -23.41 11.82 6.26
N ASN A 24 -23.79 12.98 6.79
CA ASN A 24 -24.75 13.87 6.15
C ASN A 24 -23.99 14.81 5.22
N VAL A 25 -24.47 14.93 3.98
CA VAL A 25 -23.80 15.68 2.93
C VAL A 25 -24.65 16.87 2.54
N TYR A 26 -24.04 18.04 2.51
CA TYR A 26 -24.66 19.30 2.16
C TYR A 26 -23.88 20.01 1.06
N VAL A 27 -24.55 20.86 0.31
CA VAL A 27 -23.96 21.73 -0.69
C VAL A 27 -24.24 23.18 -0.33
N ASN A 28 -23.31 24.09 -0.61
CA ASN A 28 -23.58 25.52 -0.45
C ASN A 28 -24.53 26.04 -1.53
N GLN A 29 -25.07 27.24 -1.34
CA GLN A 29 -25.99 27.87 -2.29
C GLN A 29 -25.45 27.96 -3.72
N ASP A 30 -24.16 28.29 -3.87
CA ASP A 30 -23.53 28.46 -5.18
C ASP A 30 -23.12 27.13 -5.84
N LYS A 31 -23.34 26.00 -5.17
CA LYS A 31 -22.89 24.66 -5.61
C LYS A 31 -21.41 24.59 -5.96
N THR A 32 -20.58 25.26 -5.18
CA THR A 32 -19.12 25.25 -5.33
C THR A 32 -18.41 24.40 -4.28
N LEU A 33 -19.06 24.15 -3.14
CA LEU A 33 -18.50 23.40 -2.02
C LEU A 33 -19.50 22.37 -1.50
N VAL A 34 -18.98 21.23 -1.09
CA VAL A 34 -19.69 20.19 -0.33
C VAL A 34 -19.20 20.21 1.10
N LEU A 35 -20.12 20.13 2.05
CA LEU A 35 -19.86 19.92 3.48
C LEU A 35 -20.31 18.52 3.85
N LYS A 36 -19.41 17.71 4.42
CA LYS A 36 -19.75 16.41 5.02
C LYS A 36 -19.64 16.50 6.54
N ILE A 37 -20.75 16.20 7.21
CA ILE A 37 -20.86 16.13 8.67
C ILE A 37 -20.96 14.67 9.07
N GLN A 38 -20.04 14.20 9.91
CA GLN A 38 -20.06 12.84 10.41
C GLN A 38 -21.29 12.61 11.30
N ILE A 39 -22.00 11.50 11.08
CA ILE A 39 -23.05 11.04 11.98
C ILE A 39 -22.35 10.32 13.12
N LYS A 40 -22.37 10.89 14.33
CA LYS A 40 -21.83 10.23 15.52
C LYS A 40 -22.70 9.01 15.84
N ALA A 41 -22.24 7.82 15.45
CA ALA A 41 -22.95 6.57 15.73
C ALA A 41 -22.59 5.99 17.12
N GLY A 42 -21.62 6.60 17.83
CA GLY A 42 -21.25 6.22 19.19
C GLY A 42 -20.50 4.90 19.27
N ASN A 43 -19.91 4.45 18.16
CA ASN A 43 -19.23 3.17 18.03
C ASN A 43 -17.82 3.34 17.42
N GLU A 44 -16.95 2.34 17.63
CA GLU A 44 -15.54 2.37 17.17
C GLU A 44 -15.40 2.54 15.64
N THR A 45 -16.46 2.29 14.87
CA THR A 45 -16.50 2.54 13.42
C THR A 45 -16.45 4.03 13.06
N ASP A 46 -16.68 4.93 14.01
CA ASP A 46 -16.57 6.38 13.81
C ASP A 46 -15.12 6.83 13.55
N ALA A 47 -14.11 6.01 13.87
CA ALA A 47 -12.71 6.36 13.68
C ALA A 47 -12.29 6.50 12.20
N TYR A 48 -13.04 5.90 11.26
CA TYR A 48 -12.68 5.88 9.83
C TYR A 48 -13.09 7.15 9.09
N ASP A 49 -14.18 7.80 9.50
CA ASP A 49 -14.71 8.99 8.82
C ASP A 49 -14.45 10.31 9.56
N VAL A 50 -13.52 10.29 10.52
CA VAL A 50 -13.07 11.50 11.22
C VAL A 50 -12.67 12.57 10.19
N PRO A 51 -13.17 13.81 10.30
CA PRO A 51 -12.96 14.85 9.29
C PRO A 51 -11.50 15.06 8.88
N SER A 52 -10.56 15.00 9.82
CA SER A 52 -9.13 15.17 9.55
C SER A 52 -8.56 14.07 8.63
N ARG A 53 -8.93 12.80 8.84
CA ARG A 53 -8.55 11.70 7.96
C ARG A 53 -9.13 11.89 6.56
N SER A 54 -10.42 12.22 6.48
CA SER A 54 -11.12 12.43 5.22
C SER A 54 -10.48 13.56 4.39
N VAL A 55 -10.13 14.68 5.03
CA VAL A 55 -9.40 15.78 4.38
C VAL A 55 -8.04 15.33 3.84
N ALA A 56 -7.26 14.61 4.65
CA ALA A 56 -5.94 14.12 4.24
C ALA A 56 -6.03 13.16 3.05
N LEU A 57 -7.01 12.25 3.06
CA LEU A 57 -7.26 11.32 1.96
C LEU A 57 -7.73 12.04 0.70
N TRP A 58 -8.67 12.99 0.82
CA TRP A 58 -9.17 13.76 -0.31
C TRP A 58 -8.02 14.50 -0.99
N ASN A 59 -7.22 15.23 -0.22
CA ASN A 59 -6.12 16.02 -0.75
C ASN A 59 -5.00 15.14 -1.36
N LYS A 60 -4.90 13.87 -0.94
CA LYS A 60 -3.96 12.92 -1.54
C LYS A 60 -4.49 12.31 -2.84
N ILE A 61 -5.76 11.93 -2.86
CA ILE A 61 -6.40 11.25 -4.00
C ILE A 61 -6.71 12.23 -5.13
N ASN A 62 -7.26 13.39 -4.78
CA ASN A 62 -7.72 14.45 -5.67
C ASN A 62 -6.80 15.69 -5.58
N ALA A 63 -5.49 15.48 -5.57
CA ALA A 63 -4.49 16.54 -5.34
C ALA A 63 -4.50 17.67 -6.38
N ASP A 64 -5.02 17.39 -7.58
CA ASP A 64 -5.16 18.36 -8.66
C ASP A 64 -6.44 19.21 -8.56
N ILE A 65 -7.36 18.86 -7.66
CA ILE A 65 -8.64 19.57 -7.50
C ILE A 65 -8.46 20.74 -6.52
N THR A 66 -8.80 21.94 -6.97
CA THR A 66 -8.69 23.20 -6.21
C THR A 66 -10.07 23.78 -5.90
N PRO A 67 -10.29 24.35 -4.69
CA PRO A 67 -9.40 24.38 -3.53
C PRO A 67 -9.23 23.01 -2.85
N PRO A 68 -8.14 22.78 -2.09
CA PRO A 68 -8.00 21.56 -1.29
C PRO A 68 -9.10 21.48 -0.22
N ALA A 69 -9.44 20.26 0.16
CA ALA A 69 -10.34 20.00 1.27
C ALA A 69 -9.76 20.50 2.60
N ARG A 70 -10.64 20.84 3.54
CA ARG A 70 -10.27 21.32 4.88
C ARG A 70 -11.31 20.97 5.93
N VAL A 71 -10.86 20.82 7.18
CA VAL A 71 -11.74 20.67 8.34
C VAL A 71 -12.38 22.01 8.65
N VAL A 72 -13.65 21.99 9.05
CA VAL A 72 -14.43 23.19 9.37
C VAL A 72 -15.30 22.95 10.60
N MET A 73 -15.58 24.03 11.33
CA MET A 73 -16.65 24.07 12.31
C MET A 73 -17.84 24.79 11.68
N SER A 74 -19.01 24.15 11.67
CA SER A 74 -20.26 24.69 11.15
C SER A 74 -21.34 24.71 12.25
N GLU A 75 -22.49 25.30 11.96
CA GLU A 75 -23.66 25.22 12.86
C GLU A 75 -24.15 23.77 13.09
N MET A 76 -23.81 22.85 12.16
CA MET A 76 -24.13 21.42 12.26
C MET A 76 -23.05 20.60 12.98
N GLY A 77 -22.01 21.26 13.49
CA GLY A 77 -20.86 20.64 14.16
C GLY A 77 -19.60 20.59 13.30
N GLU A 78 -18.62 19.82 13.78
CA GLU A 78 -17.36 19.59 13.09
C GLU A 78 -17.57 18.70 11.87
N GLY A 79 -16.99 19.10 10.75
CA GLY A 79 -17.00 18.33 9.52
C GLY A 79 -15.85 18.73 8.62
N TRP A 80 -15.97 18.37 7.35
CA TRP A 80 -15.00 18.78 6.34
C TRP A 80 -15.68 19.25 5.08
N VAL A 81 -15.00 20.16 4.38
CA VAL A 81 -15.44 20.65 3.08
C VAL A 81 -14.47 20.31 1.98
N CYS A 82 -15.01 20.09 0.81
CA CYS A 82 -14.27 19.94 -0.44
C CYS A 82 -15.02 20.61 -1.59
N PRO A 83 -14.37 20.79 -2.76
CA PRO A 83 -15.05 21.31 -3.94
C PRO A 83 -16.22 20.43 -4.36
N TYR A 84 -17.33 21.06 -4.74
CA TYR A 84 -18.41 20.36 -5.41
C TYR A 84 -17.93 19.92 -6.80
N ILE A 85 -18.11 18.64 -7.10
CA ILE A 85 -17.74 18.05 -8.37
C ILE A 85 -19.00 17.88 -9.21
N GLU A 86 -19.18 18.79 -10.16
CA GLU A 86 -20.23 18.69 -11.16
C GLU A 86 -19.81 17.72 -12.28
N GLY A 87 -20.72 16.81 -12.63
CA GLY A 87 -20.49 15.79 -13.66
C GLY A 87 -21.54 14.69 -13.62
N GLU A 88 -21.26 13.61 -14.35
CA GLU A 88 -22.13 12.43 -14.43
C GLU A 88 -21.53 11.24 -13.67
N GLN A 89 -22.34 10.22 -13.39
CA GLN A 89 -21.84 8.95 -12.83
C GLN A 89 -20.78 8.37 -13.77
N SER A 90 -19.58 8.09 -13.24
CA SER A 90 -18.52 7.44 -14.02
C SER A 90 -18.94 6.05 -14.49
N THR A 91 -18.53 5.70 -15.70
CA THR A 91 -18.68 4.35 -16.26
C THR A 91 -17.75 3.35 -15.57
N ASP A 92 -18.01 2.05 -15.72
CA ASP A 92 -17.18 1.00 -15.11
C ASP A 92 -15.70 1.08 -15.53
N LEU A 93 -15.43 1.34 -16.81
CA LEU A 93 -14.06 1.50 -17.32
C LEU A 93 -13.38 2.76 -16.77
N GLU A 94 -14.10 3.88 -16.70
CA GLU A 94 -13.56 5.12 -16.12
C GLU A 94 -13.19 4.94 -14.64
N ILE A 95 -14.03 4.22 -13.87
CA ILE A 95 -13.74 3.90 -12.47
C ILE A 95 -12.54 2.96 -12.38
N GLN A 96 -12.48 1.91 -13.21
CA GLN A 96 -11.38 0.95 -13.26
C GLN A 96 -10.04 1.66 -13.51
N GLU A 97 -9.98 2.56 -14.48
CA GLU A 97 -8.76 3.32 -14.78
C GLU A 97 -8.36 4.26 -13.64
N ALA A 98 -9.35 4.92 -13.03
CA ALA A 98 -9.14 5.84 -11.92
C ALA A 98 -8.62 5.11 -10.67
N ILE A 99 -9.12 3.92 -10.33
CA ILE A 99 -8.63 3.18 -9.16
C ILE A 99 -7.21 2.66 -9.36
N ILE A 100 -6.80 2.32 -10.59
CA ILE A 100 -5.40 1.96 -10.90
C ILE A 100 -4.50 3.19 -10.74
N ASP A 101 -4.92 4.36 -11.24
CA ASP A 101 -4.17 5.60 -11.06
C ASP A 101 -4.02 5.97 -9.57
N ILE A 102 -5.12 5.90 -8.80
CA ILE A 102 -5.10 6.14 -7.36
C ILE A 102 -4.14 5.18 -6.66
N TYR A 103 -4.17 3.88 -7.00
CA TYR A 103 -3.26 2.90 -6.45
C TYR A 103 -1.80 3.26 -6.75
N ASN A 104 -1.50 3.52 -8.03
CA ASN A 104 -0.14 3.86 -8.47
C ASN A 104 0.44 5.09 -7.77
N ARG A 105 -0.38 6.13 -7.59
CA ARG A 105 0.06 7.38 -6.94
C ARG A 105 0.14 7.29 -5.43
N THR A 106 -0.71 6.49 -4.80
CA THR A 106 -0.96 6.61 -3.34
C THR A 106 -0.76 5.32 -2.55
N GLY A 107 -0.66 4.17 -3.21
CA GLY A 107 -0.71 2.83 -2.61
C GLY A 107 -2.06 2.48 -1.99
N ARG A 108 -3.14 3.18 -2.36
CA ARG A 108 -4.48 2.99 -1.78
C ARG A 108 -5.41 2.28 -2.74
N ILE A 109 -6.27 1.44 -2.17
CA ILE A 109 -7.34 0.72 -2.87
C ILE A 109 -8.67 1.28 -2.38
N VAL A 110 -9.49 1.82 -3.30
CA VAL A 110 -10.85 2.30 -3.02
C VAL A 110 -11.81 1.11 -3.13
N VAL A 111 -12.02 0.39 -2.03
CA VAL A 111 -12.70 -0.92 -2.07
C VAL A 111 -14.22 -0.84 -2.31
N ASP A 112 -14.80 0.33 -2.12
CA ASP A 112 -16.22 0.63 -2.34
C ASP A 112 -16.47 1.42 -3.63
N ALA A 113 -15.47 1.57 -4.50
CA ALA A 113 -15.59 2.30 -5.78
C ALA A 113 -16.80 1.92 -6.65
N PRO A 114 -17.26 0.65 -6.71
CA PRO A 114 -18.46 0.27 -7.45
C PRO A 114 -19.78 0.85 -6.90
N SER A 115 -19.75 1.55 -5.77
CA SER A 115 -20.97 2.12 -5.21
C SER A 115 -21.44 3.29 -6.08
N PRO A 116 -22.75 3.37 -6.38
CA PRO A 116 -23.30 4.50 -7.12
C PRO A 116 -22.93 5.83 -6.47
N LYS A 117 -22.53 6.79 -7.29
CA LYS A 117 -22.12 8.14 -6.92
C LYS A 117 -20.84 8.22 -6.09
N ASN A 118 -20.01 7.18 -6.03
CA ASN A 118 -18.66 7.30 -5.43
C ASN A 118 -17.65 7.92 -6.40
N PHE A 119 -17.90 7.81 -7.71
CA PHE A 119 -17.09 8.41 -8.77
C PHE A 119 -17.96 9.25 -9.70
N VAL A 120 -17.46 10.44 -10.03
CA VAL A 120 -18.11 11.38 -10.96
C VAL A 120 -17.15 11.72 -12.08
N THR A 121 -17.59 11.59 -13.33
CA THR A 121 -16.83 11.99 -14.51
C THR A 121 -17.10 13.45 -14.82
N ARG A 122 -16.03 14.24 -14.83
CA ARG A 122 -16.01 15.62 -15.32
C ARG A 122 -15.56 15.63 -16.77
N VAL A 123 -16.14 16.54 -17.54
CA VAL A 123 -15.66 16.86 -18.89
C VAL A 123 -15.04 18.24 -18.86
N ASN A 124 -13.78 18.36 -19.28
CA ASN A 124 -13.18 19.67 -19.50
C ASN A 124 -13.86 20.31 -20.72
N PRO A 125 -14.53 21.48 -20.57
CA PRO A 125 -15.27 22.08 -21.67
C PRO A 125 -14.37 22.56 -22.82
N GLU A 126 -13.09 22.84 -22.56
CA GLU A 126 -12.14 23.32 -23.55
C GLU A 126 -11.50 22.17 -24.34
N THR A 127 -11.13 21.09 -23.66
CA THR A 127 -10.39 19.97 -24.28
C THR A 127 -11.27 18.77 -24.62
N GLY A 128 -12.48 18.68 -24.06
CA GLY A 128 -13.32 17.49 -24.10
C GLY A 128 -12.79 16.32 -23.26
N GLU A 129 -11.70 16.52 -22.51
CA GLU A 129 -11.08 15.47 -21.71
C GLU A 129 -12.03 15.03 -20.59
N ARG A 130 -12.21 13.70 -20.48
CA ARG A 130 -13.03 13.07 -19.44
C ARG A 130 -12.14 12.61 -18.30
N LYS A 131 -12.49 12.98 -17.07
CA LYS A 131 -11.77 12.56 -15.86
C LYS A 131 -12.73 12.11 -14.77
N ALA A 132 -12.60 10.85 -14.36
CA ALA A 132 -13.29 10.33 -13.17
C ALA A 132 -12.64 10.84 -11.89
N VAL A 133 -13.45 11.36 -10.98
CA VAL A 133 -13.05 11.91 -9.68
C VAL A 133 -13.69 11.08 -8.57
N CYS A 134 -12.87 10.59 -7.64
CA CYS A 134 -13.32 9.84 -6.47
C CYS A 134 -13.89 10.81 -5.42
N ILE A 135 -15.22 10.82 -5.24
CA ILE A 135 -15.90 11.73 -4.32
C ILE A 135 -16.26 11.11 -2.97
N ASP A 136 -16.26 9.78 -2.89
CA ASP A 136 -16.29 9.04 -1.62
C ASP A 136 -15.00 8.26 -1.40
N ILE A 137 -14.27 8.69 -0.37
CA ILE A 137 -12.89 8.31 -0.08
C ILE A 137 -12.76 7.57 1.25
N GLY A 138 -13.87 7.37 1.99
CA GLY A 138 -13.84 6.79 3.34
C GLY A 138 -13.14 5.43 3.36
N MET A 139 -13.34 4.65 2.30
CA MET A 139 -12.80 3.30 2.11
C MET A 139 -11.61 3.25 1.15
N ALA A 140 -10.84 4.33 1.01
CA ALA A 140 -9.55 4.33 0.34
C ALA A 140 -8.45 3.78 1.27
N LEU A 141 -8.29 2.46 1.27
CA LEU A 141 -7.46 1.74 2.23
C LEU A 141 -6.02 1.61 1.74
N LYS A 142 -5.06 1.90 2.63
CA LYS A 142 -3.67 1.48 2.47
C LYS A 142 -3.45 0.24 3.31
N LEU A 143 -3.07 -0.88 2.68
CA LEU A 143 -2.98 -2.18 3.36
C LEU A 143 -1.54 -2.65 3.57
N GLU A 144 -0.56 -1.79 3.29
CA GLU A 144 0.85 -2.03 3.62
C GLU A 144 1.05 -1.90 5.12
N GLN A 145 1.59 -2.93 5.75
CA GLN A 145 1.94 -2.89 7.17
C GLN A 145 3.21 -2.07 7.46
N ARG A 146 4.14 -1.97 6.50
CA ARG A 146 5.42 -1.24 6.70
C ARG A 146 5.24 0.24 7.09
N GLU A 147 4.21 0.92 6.58
CA GLU A 147 3.95 2.32 6.96
C GLU A 147 3.22 2.45 8.31
N GLU A 148 2.51 1.42 8.78
CA GLU A 148 1.88 1.41 10.10
C GLU A 148 2.96 1.51 11.19
N GLU A 149 4.06 0.77 11.00
CA GLU A 149 5.22 0.72 11.90
C GLU A 149 6.07 1.98 11.82
N ALA A 150 6.22 2.59 10.63
CA ALA A 150 7.06 3.77 10.45
C ALA A 150 6.44 5.09 10.94
N LEU A 151 5.09 5.20 10.97
CA LEU A 151 4.44 6.50 11.15
C LEU A 151 3.36 6.56 12.25
N ASN A 152 2.98 5.46 12.91
CA ASN A 152 1.84 5.44 13.87
C ASN A 152 0.52 6.05 13.33
N GLN A 153 0.41 6.32 12.03
CA GLN A 153 -0.66 7.11 11.40
C GLN A 153 -1.66 6.25 10.62
N SER A 154 -1.34 4.99 10.32
CA SER A 154 -2.14 4.13 9.42
C SER A 154 -2.96 3.03 10.10
N PHE A 155 -2.96 2.95 11.44
CA PHE A 155 -3.73 1.95 12.22
C PHE A 155 -5.18 1.81 11.75
N THR A 156 -5.78 2.94 11.37
CA THR A 156 -7.15 3.06 10.87
C THR A 156 -7.42 2.25 9.60
N SER A 157 -6.50 2.13 8.63
CA SER A 157 -6.80 1.44 7.35
C SER A 157 -6.80 -0.08 7.48
N LEU A 158 -5.82 -0.64 8.21
CA LEU A 158 -5.73 -2.08 8.43
C LEU A 158 -6.78 -2.58 9.42
N ALA A 159 -7.06 -1.81 10.48
CA ALA A 159 -8.18 -2.09 11.38
C ALA A 159 -9.52 -2.05 10.63
N ALA A 160 -9.76 -1.02 9.80
CA ALA A 160 -10.95 -0.95 8.94
C ALA A 160 -11.08 -2.20 8.08
N TRP A 161 -10.00 -2.58 7.40
CA TRP A 161 -10.03 -3.74 6.53
C TRP A 161 -10.30 -5.04 7.29
N LYS A 162 -9.63 -5.28 8.43
CA LYS A 162 -9.86 -6.45 9.27
C LYS A 162 -11.33 -6.56 9.71
N LEU A 163 -11.93 -5.42 10.08
CA LEU A 163 -13.32 -5.34 10.51
C LEU A 163 -14.31 -5.56 9.36
N HIS A 164 -14.09 -4.88 8.22
CA HIS A 164 -15.08 -4.81 7.14
C HIS A 164 -14.87 -5.83 6.02
N ARG A 165 -13.70 -6.49 5.90
CA ARG A 165 -13.36 -7.40 4.79
C ARG A 165 -14.44 -8.42 4.50
N ARG A 166 -15.07 -9.00 5.52
CA ARG A 166 -16.11 -10.03 5.34
C ARG A 166 -17.33 -9.49 4.60
N GLY A 167 -17.77 -8.27 4.95
CA GLY A 167 -18.86 -7.60 4.24
C GLY A 167 -18.48 -7.27 2.80
N TYR A 168 -17.23 -6.85 2.59
CA TYR A 168 -16.73 -6.48 1.26
C TYR A 168 -16.60 -7.65 0.29
N ILE A 169 -16.36 -8.88 0.75
CA ILE A 169 -16.37 -10.07 -0.13
C ILE A 169 -17.73 -10.19 -0.82
N GLY A 170 -18.82 -10.14 -0.04
CA GLY A 170 -20.17 -10.24 -0.56
C GLY A 170 -20.59 -9.01 -1.38
N PHE A 171 -20.15 -7.82 -0.98
CA PHE A 171 -20.36 -6.59 -1.76
C PHE A 171 -19.71 -6.70 -3.14
N LEU A 172 -18.40 -6.98 -3.22
CA LEU A 172 -17.67 -7.08 -4.48
C LEU A 172 -18.22 -8.20 -5.38
N ALA A 173 -18.74 -9.29 -4.80
CA ALA A 173 -19.40 -10.34 -5.56
C ALA A 173 -20.74 -9.90 -6.19
N ARG A 174 -21.48 -8.99 -5.55
CA ARG A 174 -22.74 -8.43 -6.10
C ARG A 174 -22.47 -7.27 -7.06
N SER A 175 -21.44 -6.47 -6.80
CA SER A 175 -21.07 -5.33 -7.63
C SER A 175 -20.66 -5.71 -9.05
N THR A 176 -20.34 -6.99 -9.31
CA THR A 176 -20.05 -7.50 -10.67
C THR A 176 -21.24 -7.37 -11.63
N ILE A 177 -22.46 -7.19 -11.14
CA ILE A 177 -23.65 -7.01 -11.99
C ILE A 177 -23.61 -5.66 -12.72
N GLY A 178 -23.21 -4.59 -12.03
CA GLY A 178 -23.16 -3.23 -12.60
C GLY A 178 -21.76 -2.75 -12.95
N TYR A 179 -20.75 -3.26 -12.26
CA TYR A 179 -19.36 -2.82 -12.35
C TYR A 179 -18.39 -4.04 -12.33
N PRO A 180 -18.49 -4.96 -13.31
CA PRO A 180 -17.63 -6.14 -13.39
C PRO A 180 -16.13 -5.82 -13.45
N GLU A 181 -15.72 -4.82 -14.23
CA GLU A 181 -14.32 -4.49 -14.46
C GLU A 181 -13.72 -3.83 -13.22
N THR A 182 -14.41 -2.86 -12.62
CA THR A 182 -13.99 -2.24 -11.36
C THR A 182 -13.88 -3.29 -10.25
N SER A 183 -14.89 -4.17 -10.12
CA SER A 183 -14.90 -5.21 -9.08
C SER A 183 -13.75 -6.20 -9.26
N ALA A 184 -13.45 -6.59 -10.51
CA ALA A 184 -12.32 -7.47 -10.84
C ALA A 184 -10.98 -6.80 -10.53
N THR A 185 -10.83 -5.52 -10.90
CA THR A 185 -9.61 -4.75 -10.62
C THR A 185 -9.39 -4.55 -9.12
N ILE A 186 -10.42 -4.22 -8.33
CA ILE A 186 -10.28 -4.13 -6.86
C ILE A 186 -9.75 -5.44 -6.27
N LYS A 187 -10.33 -6.59 -6.68
CA LYS A 187 -9.87 -7.90 -6.22
C LYS A 187 -8.43 -8.20 -6.67
N ALA A 188 -8.06 -7.81 -7.89
CA ALA A 188 -6.69 -7.93 -8.38
C ALA A 188 -5.70 -7.06 -7.57
N LEU A 189 -6.06 -5.82 -7.25
CA LEU A 189 -5.25 -4.95 -6.40
C LEU A 189 -5.11 -5.51 -4.98
N LEU A 190 -6.20 -6.02 -4.39
CA LEU A 190 -6.15 -6.70 -3.09
C LEU A 190 -5.27 -7.96 -3.12
N PHE A 191 -5.26 -8.69 -4.23
CA PHE A 191 -4.36 -9.82 -4.45
C PHE A 191 -2.90 -9.38 -4.47
N ILE A 192 -2.57 -8.40 -5.31
CA ILE A 192 -1.21 -7.85 -5.46
C ILE A 192 -0.72 -7.35 -4.10
N GLN A 193 -1.53 -6.57 -3.40
CA GLN A 193 -1.18 -6.01 -2.10
C GLN A 193 -0.86 -7.07 -1.04
N ASN A 194 -1.50 -8.24 -1.10
CA ASN A 194 -1.26 -9.34 -0.15
C ASN A 194 -0.05 -10.22 -0.54
N ASN A 195 0.35 -10.26 -1.82
CA ASN A 195 1.29 -11.25 -2.34
C ASN A 195 2.54 -10.66 -3.02
N ARG A 196 2.52 -9.36 -3.35
CA ARG A 196 3.53 -8.53 -4.02
C ARG A 196 3.40 -7.07 -3.55
N SER A 197 3.47 -6.85 -2.24
CA SER A 197 3.35 -5.51 -1.63
C SER A 197 4.48 -4.54 -2.00
N ASP A 198 5.52 -5.03 -2.68
CA ASP A 198 6.60 -4.26 -3.28
C ASP A 198 6.20 -3.61 -4.63
N MET A 199 5.04 -3.96 -5.19
CA MET A 199 4.59 -3.50 -6.49
C MET A 199 3.68 -2.28 -6.40
N TYR A 200 4.25 -1.09 -6.61
CA TYR A 200 3.50 0.18 -6.58
C TYR A 200 2.99 0.63 -7.95
N ASP A 201 3.61 0.21 -9.05
CA ASP A 201 3.14 0.53 -10.41
C ASP A 201 2.49 -0.69 -11.04
N VAL A 202 1.17 -0.66 -11.15
CA VAL A 202 0.35 -1.70 -11.78
C VAL A 202 -0.33 -1.19 -13.05
N THR A 203 0.26 -0.19 -13.73
CA THR A 203 -0.27 0.37 -14.98
C THR A 203 -0.52 -0.70 -16.05
N PHE A 204 0.30 -1.76 -16.07
CA PHE A 204 0.13 -2.89 -16.99
C PHE A 204 -1.23 -3.60 -16.84
N LEU A 205 -1.94 -3.47 -15.71
CA LEU A 205 -3.29 -4.04 -15.56
C LEU A 205 -4.30 -3.42 -16.52
N LYS A 206 -4.13 -2.15 -16.92
CA LYS A 206 -5.03 -1.45 -17.84
C LYS A 206 -5.14 -2.13 -19.20
N THR A 207 -4.07 -2.79 -19.64
CA THR A 207 -3.98 -3.42 -20.97
C THR A 207 -3.97 -4.95 -20.90
N ASN A 208 -4.18 -5.54 -19.71
CA ASN A 208 -4.09 -6.98 -19.50
C ASN A 208 -5.32 -7.52 -18.73
N PRO A 209 -6.53 -7.51 -19.33
CA PRO A 209 -7.76 -7.95 -18.67
C PRO A 209 -7.70 -9.43 -18.22
N ASP A 210 -7.02 -10.30 -18.96
CA ASP A 210 -6.81 -11.69 -18.56
C ASP A 210 -5.99 -11.82 -17.28
N LEU A 211 -5.01 -10.94 -17.07
CA LEU A 211 -4.23 -10.91 -15.84
C LEU A 211 -5.10 -10.41 -14.67
N VAL A 212 -5.91 -9.38 -14.88
CA VAL A 212 -6.88 -8.92 -13.86
C VAL A 212 -7.80 -10.06 -13.45
N LYS A 213 -8.35 -10.81 -14.41
CA LYS A 213 -9.19 -11.99 -14.16
C LYS A 213 -8.45 -13.08 -13.39
N LEU A 214 -7.21 -13.39 -13.77
CA LEU A 214 -6.38 -14.38 -13.07
C LEU A 214 -6.13 -13.98 -11.60
N CYS A 215 -5.78 -12.72 -11.35
CA CYS A 215 -5.54 -12.20 -10.00
C CYS A 215 -6.82 -12.19 -9.15
N ARG A 216 -7.95 -11.77 -9.75
CA ARG A 216 -9.27 -11.84 -9.14
C ARG A 216 -9.62 -13.27 -8.71
N ASP A 217 -9.44 -14.25 -9.59
CA ASP A 217 -9.75 -15.65 -9.30
C ASP A 217 -8.86 -16.21 -8.19
N ALA A 218 -7.57 -15.83 -8.17
CA ALA A 218 -6.65 -16.18 -7.11
C ALA A 218 -7.05 -15.54 -5.77
N TYR A 219 -7.48 -14.27 -5.76
CA TYR A 219 -8.03 -13.60 -4.58
C TYR A 219 -9.26 -14.34 -4.03
N ASP A 220 -10.23 -14.65 -4.90
CA ASP A 220 -11.45 -15.33 -4.47
C ASP A 220 -11.14 -16.71 -3.86
N LYS A 221 -10.22 -17.47 -4.45
CA LYS A 221 -9.75 -18.75 -3.88
C LYS A 221 -9.02 -18.57 -2.54
N GLN A 222 -8.17 -17.55 -2.44
CA GLN A 222 -7.42 -17.22 -1.23
C GLN A 222 -8.37 -16.92 -0.07
N VAL A 223 -9.40 -16.10 -0.30
CA VAL A 223 -10.32 -15.64 0.73
C VAL A 223 -11.39 -16.68 1.08
N LEU A 224 -11.84 -17.48 0.11
CA LEU A 224 -12.79 -18.59 0.35
C LEU A 224 -12.12 -19.83 0.96
N GLY A 225 -10.79 -19.86 1.05
CA GLY A 225 -10.05 -20.96 1.67
C GLY A 225 -10.13 -22.28 0.89
N LYS A 226 -10.24 -22.23 -0.45
CA LYS A 226 -10.33 -23.42 -1.30
C LYS A 226 -9.03 -24.24 -1.29
N ASP A 227 -9.14 -25.56 -1.49
CA ASP A 227 -8.00 -26.49 -1.44
C ASP A 227 -6.91 -26.18 -2.48
N ASP A 228 -7.32 -25.69 -3.65
CA ASP A 228 -6.41 -25.36 -4.76
C ASP A 228 -5.84 -23.93 -4.71
N LYS A 229 -6.08 -23.19 -3.61
CA LYS A 229 -5.68 -21.78 -3.49
C LYS A 229 -4.18 -21.58 -3.69
N HIS A 230 -3.32 -22.48 -3.18
CA HIS A 230 -1.87 -22.32 -3.28
C HIS A 230 -1.41 -22.32 -4.74
N LYS A 231 -1.94 -23.25 -5.54
CA LYS A 231 -1.64 -23.33 -6.98
C LYS A 231 -2.12 -22.09 -7.73
N ALA A 232 -3.32 -21.60 -7.38
CA ALA A 232 -3.87 -20.39 -8.01
C ALA A 232 -3.09 -19.12 -7.65
N ILE A 233 -2.72 -18.96 -6.37
CA ILE A 233 -1.89 -17.85 -5.89
C ILE A 233 -0.56 -17.87 -6.61
N GLU A 234 0.12 -19.02 -6.65
CA GLU A 234 1.45 -19.11 -7.28
C GLU A 234 1.39 -18.81 -8.77
N LYS A 235 0.40 -19.36 -9.50
CA LYS A 235 0.18 -19.06 -10.91
C LYS A 235 -0.04 -17.56 -11.15
N ALA A 236 -0.88 -16.91 -10.34
CA ALA A 236 -1.16 -15.49 -10.48
C ALA A 236 0.07 -14.63 -10.15
N ARG A 237 0.85 -15.00 -9.12
CA ARG A 237 2.11 -14.32 -8.78
C ARG A 237 3.10 -14.39 -9.93
N GLN A 238 3.36 -15.59 -10.48
CA GLN A 238 4.27 -15.75 -11.62
C GLN A 238 3.85 -14.88 -12.82
N ALA A 239 2.56 -14.88 -13.16
CA ALA A 239 2.06 -14.07 -14.27
C ALA A 239 2.19 -12.56 -14.02
N ILE A 240 1.98 -12.09 -12.79
CA ILE A 240 2.23 -10.69 -12.41
C ILE A 240 3.73 -10.37 -12.52
N ASP A 241 4.59 -11.25 -12.00
CA ASP A 241 6.04 -11.06 -12.00
C ASP A 241 6.57 -10.92 -13.44
N GLU A 242 6.16 -11.81 -14.33
CA GLU A 242 6.51 -11.77 -15.76
C GLU A 242 6.08 -10.44 -16.41
N ARG A 243 4.81 -10.05 -16.25
CA ARG A 243 4.28 -8.81 -16.84
C ARG A 243 4.92 -7.56 -16.27
N PHE A 244 5.23 -7.56 -14.98
CA PHE A 244 5.93 -6.46 -14.34
C PHE A 244 7.35 -6.31 -14.88
N GLN A 245 8.08 -7.41 -15.09
CA GLN A 245 9.41 -7.37 -15.71
C GLN A 245 9.36 -6.87 -17.16
N GLU A 246 8.36 -7.28 -17.94
CA GLU A 246 8.13 -6.74 -19.29
C GLU A 246 7.87 -5.23 -19.27
N HIS A 247 7.01 -4.77 -18.36
CA HIS A 247 6.69 -3.36 -18.19
C HIS A 247 7.92 -2.52 -17.83
N ILE A 248 8.77 -3.02 -16.93
CA ILE A 248 10.07 -2.38 -16.60
C ILE A 248 10.97 -2.29 -17.85
N LYS A 249 11.08 -3.40 -18.60
CA LYS A 249 11.90 -3.45 -19.83
C LYS A 249 11.39 -2.49 -20.91
N GLN A 250 10.08 -2.25 -21.01
CA GLN A 250 9.50 -1.31 -21.96
C GLN A 250 9.70 0.15 -21.56
N LYS A 251 9.79 0.45 -20.26
CA LYS A 251 10.09 1.81 -19.76
C LYS A 251 11.57 2.20 -19.89
N ALA A 252 12.47 1.22 -19.87
CA ALA A 252 13.92 1.44 -19.94
C ALA A 252 14.49 2.08 -21.23
N PRO A 253 14.01 1.81 -22.47
CA PRO A 253 14.73 2.18 -23.70
C PRO A 253 14.57 3.65 -24.09
N ASN A 254 13.43 4.28 -23.76
CA ASN A 254 13.10 5.63 -24.27
C ASN A 254 13.81 6.79 -23.53
N GLN A 255 14.73 6.52 -22.60
CA GLN A 255 15.54 7.56 -21.95
C GLN A 255 17.00 7.61 -22.44
N ALA A 256 17.42 6.67 -23.28
CA ALA A 256 18.79 6.65 -23.81
C ALA A 256 18.93 7.41 -25.15
N GLU A 257 17.84 7.62 -25.89
CA GLU A 257 17.89 8.12 -27.28
C GLU A 257 17.44 9.58 -27.49
N SER A 258 17.11 10.36 -26.45
CA SER A 258 16.77 11.80 -26.62
C SER A 258 17.98 12.75 -26.66
N LYS A 259 19.13 12.30 -27.14
CA LYS A 259 20.33 13.12 -27.38
C LYS A 259 20.58 13.34 -28.89
N ASP A 260 19.69 14.09 -29.54
CA ASP A 260 19.93 14.89 -30.77
C ASP A 260 18.54 15.37 -31.21
N GLN A 261 18.20 16.64 -31.33
CA GLN A 261 18.84 17.69 -32.13
C GLN A 261 18.53 19.08 -31.53
N SER A 262 19.50 19.69 -30.87
CA SER A 262 19.63 21.16 -30.82
C SER A 262 21.03 21.45 -30.30
N HIS A 263 21.89 22.03 -31.14
CA HIS A 263 23.30 22.27 -30.84
C HIS A 263 23.49 23.30 -29.71
N PRO A 264 24.12 22.95 -28.58
CA PRO A 264 24.85 23.90 -27.75
C PRO A 264 26.35 23.75 -28.05
N SER A 265 27.07 24.86 -27.92
CA SER A 265 28.49 25.04 -28.24
C SER A 265 29.42 24.00 -27.57
N ALA A 266 30.52 23.68 -28.27
CA ALA A 266 31.38 22.53 -28.04
C ALA A 266 32.12 22.53 -26.68
N GLU A 267 32.31 23.69 -26.04
CA GLU A 267 33.08 23.78 -24.79
C GLU A 267 32.29 23.39 -23.53
N ASN A 268 30.95 23.35 -23.57
CA ASN A 268 30.13 22.97 -22.41
C ASN A 268 29.74 21.48 -22.39
N ARG A 269 30.16 20.68 -23.38
CA ARG A 269 29.74 19.28 -23.55
C ARG A 269 30.50 18.30 -22.68
N GLN A 270 31.80 18.50 -22.46
CA GLN A 270 32.64 17.52 -21.77
C GLN A 270 32.39 17.49 -20.25
N HIS A 271 32.13 18.64 -19.62
CA HIS A 271 31.85 18.67 -18.18
C HIS A 271 30.41 18.26 -17.82
N ARG A 272 29.42 18.50 -18.69
CA ARG A 272 28.01 18.23 -18.36
C ARG A 272 27.59 16.77 -18.61
N SER A 273 28.18 16.08 -19.59
CA SER A 273 27.86 14.67 -19.88
C SER A 273 28.44 13.70 -18.85
N ILE A 274 29.58 14.04 -18.24
CA ILE A 274 30.21 13.22 -17.19
C ILE A 274 29.37 13.31 -15.91
N ASN A 275 28.80 14.48 -15.59
CA ASN A 275 28.06 14.69 -14.35
C ASN A 275 26.66 14.04 -14.34
N VAL A 276 25.92 14.06 -15.45
CA VAL A 276 24.56 13.49 -15.52
C VAL A 276 24.56 11.96 -15.47
N ASN A 277 25.56 11.30 -16.06
CA ASN A 277 25.69 9.84 -15.97
C ASN A 277 26.16 9.39 -14.57
N ALA A 278 27.03 10.18 -13.92
CA ALA A 278 27.44 9.93 -12.55
C ALA A 278 26.27 10.08 -11.57
N GLU A 279 25.45 11.14 -11.70
CA GLU A 279 24.25 11.34 -10.86
C GLU A 279 23.20 10.24 -11.07
N LYS A 280 22.96 9.80 -12.31
CA LYS A 280 21.98 8.73 -12.60
C LYS A 280 22.42 7.38 -12.03
N ASN A 281 23.71 7.06 -12.16
CA ASN A 281 24.29 5.84 -11.57
C ASN A 281 24.31 5.93 -10.04
N ALA A 282 24.58 7.10 -9.47
CA ALA A 282 24.53 7.35 -8.04
C ALA A 282 23.09 7.24 -7.50
N LEU A 283 22.07 7.75 -8.22
CA LEU A 283 20.67 7.67 -7.81
C LEU A 283 20.13 6.24 -7.89
N ALA A 284 20.47 5.49 -8.94
CA ALA A 284 20.10 4.08 -9.07
C ALA A 284 20.82 3.20 -8.03
N ALA A 285 22.09 3.49 -7.73
CA ALA A 285 22.83 2.86 -6.64
C ALA A 285 22.21 3.20 -5.28
N LEU A 286 21.83 4.47 -5.05
CA LEU A 286 21.15 4.94 -3.85
C LEU A 286 19.76 4.32 -3.69
N GLN A 287 18.96 4.16 -4.75
CA GLN A 287 17.66 3.48 -4.69
C GLN A 287 17.81 1.99 -4.37
N LYS A 288 18.76 1.30 -5.02
CA LYS A 288 19.11 -0.09 -4.69
C LYS A 288 19.63 -0.23 -3.25
N GLN A 289 20.40 0.75 -2.77
CA GLN A 289 20.90 0.84 -1.39
C GLN A 289 19.79 1.18 -0.38
N ARG A 290 18.78 1.96 -0.81
CA ARG A 290 17.61 2.35 -0.01
C ARG A 290 16.57 1.25 0.06
N GLU A 291 16.64 0.23 -0.79
CA GLU A 291 15.78 -0.96 -0.74
C GLU A 291 16.39 -2.09 0.09
N GLN A 292 17.73 -2.20 0.18
CA GLN A 292 18.44 -3.34 0.77
C GLN A 292 19.46 -2.96 1.84
N ASN A 293 19.14 -2.00 2.71
CA ASN A 293 19.93 -1.74 3.91
C ASN A 293 19.50 -2.66 5.07
N LEU A 294 20.32 -2.71 6.12
CA LEU A 294 20.08 -3.55 7.29
C LEU A 294 18.71 -3.26 7.92
N VAL A 295 18.32 -1.98 8.01
CA VAL A 295 17.05 -1.55 8.62
C VAL A 295 15.86 -2.15 7.88
N ASN A 296 15.77 -1.97 6.56
CA ASN A 296 14.66 -2.51 5.78
C ASN A 296 14.60 -4.04 5.80
N THR A 297 15.77 -4.68 5.88
CA THR A 297 15.86 -6.14 5.94
C THR A 297 15.35 -6.64 7.29
N LYS A 298 15.71 -5.97 8.39
CA LYS A 298 15.13 -6.22 9.72
C LYS A 298 13.62 -6.09 9.67
N ASP A 299 13.10 -4.97 9.14
CA ASP A 299 11.65 -4.71 9.07
C ASP A 299 10.94 -5.80 8.26
N SER A 300 11.53 -6.25 7.15
CA SER A 300 10.97 -7.31 6.32
C SER A 300 10.92 -8.66 7.03
N CYS A 301 11.99 -9.02 7.76
CA CYS A 301 12.02 -10.24 8.57
C CYS A 301 11.02 -10.18 9.74
N ILE A 302 10.99 -9.06 10.48
CA ILE A 302 10.06 -8.83 11.59
C ILE A 302 8.62 -8.93 11.11
N HIS A 303 8.32 -8.36 9.95
CA HIS A 303 6.99 -8.45 9.34
C HIS A 303 6.60 -9.89 8.98
N ALA A 304 7.52 -10.66 8.38
CA ALA A 304 7.27 -12.07 8.08
C ALA A 304 6.96 -12.88 9.36
N LEU A 305 7.68 -12.61 10.45
CA LEU A 305 7.48 -13.23 11.76
C LEU A 305 6.16 -12.79 12.42
N ASN A 306 5.81 -11.51 12.37
CA ASN A 306 4.53 -11.00 12.87
C ASN A 306 3.34 -11.63 12.14
N ARG A 307 3.43 -11.78 10.82
CA ARG A 307 2.42 -12.48 10.02
C ARG A 307 2.28 -13.94 10.45
N TYR A 308 3.40 -14.63 10.63
CA TYR A 308 3.41 -15.99 11.16
C TYR A 308 2.73 -16.08 12.54
N ILE A 309 3.03 -15.18 13.49
CA ILE A 309 2.37 -15.15 14.82
C ILE A 309 0.85 -14.96 14.68
N ALA A 310 0.42 -14.06 13.79
CA ALA A 310 -0.99 -13.81 13.54
C ALA A 310 -1.70 -15.04 12.94
N GLU A 311 -1.05 -15.80 12.05
CA GLU A 311 -1.56 -17.05 11.47
C GLU A 311 -1.76 -18.16 12.51
N LEU A 312 -0.95 -18.17 13.58
CA LEU A 312 -1.14 -19.06 14.73
C LEU A 312 -2.39 -18.71 15.56
N GLY A 313 -2.94 -17.51 15.36
CA GLY A 313 -4.09 -16.99 16.09
C GLY A 313 -3.74 -16.45 17.48
N VAL A 314 -2.47 -16.13 17.71
CA VAL A 314 -1.90 -15.58 18.95
C VAL A 314 -1.87 -14.05 18.85
N SER A 315 -2.28 -13.35 19.92
CA SER A 315 -2.07 -11.90 20.08
C SER A 315 -0.76 -11.62 20.82
N ILE A 316 -0.17 -10.46 20.57
CA ILE A 316 0.98 -9.97 21.33
C ILE A 316 0.45 -8.87 22.25
N GLU A 317 0.52 -9.09 23.56
CA GLU A 317 0.09 -8.13 24.59
C GLU A 317 1.28 -7.90 25.52
N GLU A 318 1.73 -6.65 25.66
CA GLU A 318 2.83 -6.25 26.56
C GLU A 318 4.14 -7.06 26.34
N GLY A 319 4.44 -7.40 25.07
CA GLY A 319 5.63 -8.18 24.72
C GLY A 319 5.55 -9.66 25.10
N ARG A 320 4.35 -10.16 25.44
CA ARG A 320 4.07 -11.58 25.69
C ARG A 320 3.05 -12.10 24.69
N SER A 321 3.21 -13.35 24.31
CA SER A 321 2.24 -14.05 23.48
C SER A 321 1.03 -14.42 24.34
N LYS A 322 -0.16 -14.19 23.83
CA LYS A 322 -1.40 -14.57 24.49
C LYS A 322 -2.34 -15.22 23.50
N MET A 323 -2.91 -16.34 23.90
CA MET A 323 -3.97 -16.99 23.15
C MET A 323 -5.24 -16.94 23.99
N SER A 324 -6.37 -16.60 23.37
CA SER A 324 -7.64 -16.59 24.09
C SER A 324 -7.96 -17.99 24.60
N PHE A 325 -8.56 -18.07 25.80
CA PHE A 325 -8.92 -19.33 26.44
C PHE A 325 -9.75 -20.24 25.51
N PHE A 326 -10.69 -19.64 24.77
CA PHE A 326 -11.52 -20.33 23.79
C PHE A 326 -10.72 -20.93 22.61
N LYS A 327 -9.68 -20.24 22.13
CA LYS A 327 -8.80 -20.79 21.08
C LYS A 327 -7.92 -21.92 21.64
N LYS A 328 -7.48 -21.79 22.89
CA LYS A 328 -6.66 -22.81 23.55
C LYS A 328 -7.43 -24.14 23.72
N SER A 329 -8.73 -24.10 24.00
CA SER A 329 -9.55 -25.30 24.15
C SER A 329 -9.92 -25.98 22.83
N ILE A 330 -9.95 -25.25 21.71
CA ILE A 330 -10.37 -25.78 20.40
C ILE A 330 -9.19 -26.30 19.58
N LEU A 331 -8.01 -25.71 19.74
CA LEU A 331 -6.83 -26.06 18.94
C LEU A 331 -6.06 -27.18 19.62
N SER A 332 -6.11 -28.39 19.05
CA SER A 332 -5.39 -29.59 19.54
C SER A 332 -3.87 -29.43 19.66
N ASN A 333 -3.29 -28.35 19.14
CA ASN A 333 -1.86 -28.04 19.18
C ASN A 333 -1.57 -26.65 19.81
N ALA A 334 -2.43 -26.16 20.72
CA ALA A 334 -2.29 -24.82 21.29
C ALA A 334 -0.91 -24.57 21.92
N ASP A 335 -0.37 -25.53 22.68
CA ASP A 335 0.96 -25.37 23.31
C ASP A 335 2.10 -25.31 22.29
N ILE A 336 2.01 -26.09 21.21
CA ILE A 336 3.00 -26.06 20.12
C ILE A 336 2.94 -24.72 19.40
N ARG A 337 1.73 -24.18 19.14
CA ARG A 337 1.55 -22.87 18.54
C ARG A 337 2.07 -21.75 19.44
N MET A 338 1.83 -21.81 20.75
CA MET A 338 2.38 -20.84 21.70
C MET A 338 3.91 -20.83 21.67
N LYS A 339 4.54 -22.01 21.76
CA LYS A 339 6.01 -22.14 21.62
C LYS A 339 6.52 -21.57 20.30
N GLY A 340 5.77 -21.80 19.22
CA GLY A 340 6.08 -21.24 17.90
C GLY A 340 6.04 -19.71 17.90
N ALA A 341 5.02 -19.11 18.51
CA ALA A 341 4.90 -17.65 18.63
C ALA A 341 5.99 -17.06 19.54
N ASP A 342 6.32 -17.73 20.65
CA ASP A 342 7.38 -17.31 21.57
C ASP A 342 8.75 -17.32 20.89
N ALA A 343 9.07 -18.38 20.14
CA ALA A 343 10.30 -18.44 19.36
C ALA A 343 10.39 -17.32 18.31
N ALA A 344 9.28 -17.04 17.60
CA ALA A 344 9.23 -15.94 16.65
C ALA A 344 9.41 -14.56 17.32
N MET A 345 8.81 -14.33 18.49
CA MET A 345 9.01 -13.08 19.25
C MET A 345 10.43 -12.92 19.77
N ALA A 346 11.05 -14.00 20.26
CA ALA A 346 12.45 -13.98 20.66
C ALA A 346 13.35 -13.58 19.49
N LEU A 347 13.09 -14.17 18.31
CA LEU A 347 13.82 -13.82 17.09
C LEU A 347 13.59 -12.37 16.65
N ILE A 348 12.37 -11.84 16.75
CA ILE A 348 12.09 -10.42 16.46
C ILE A 348 13.01 -9.52 17.30
N LYS A 349 13.15 -9.79 18.60
CA LYS A 349 14.03 -9.00 19.48
C LYS A 349 15.50 -9.08 19.04
N ILE A 350 15.96 -10.27 18.65
CA ILE A 350 17.34 -10.47 18.16
C ILE A 350 17.56 -9.73 16.83
N ILE A 351 16.62 -9.82 15.90
CA ILE A 351 16.68 -9.11 14.61
C ILE A 351 16.70 -7.60 14.84
N GLN A 352 15.87 -7.09 15.76
CA GLN A 352 15.86 -5.67 16.12
C GLN A 352 17.22 -5.20 16.65
N SER A 353 17.88 -5.98 17.50
CA SER A 353 19.18 -5.62 18.10
C SER A 353 20.39 -5.91 17.22
N ALA A 354 20.27 -6.70 16.15
CA ALA A 354 21.40 -7.10 15.30
C ALA A 354 22.13 -5.88 14.69
N SER A 355 23.45 -5.80 14.86
CA SER A 355 24.24 -4.67 14.34
C SER A 355 24.72 -4.84 12.89
N SER A 356 24.64 -6.05 12.33
CA SER A 356 25.05 -6.37 10.97
C SER A 356 24.22 -7.51 10.37
N PHE A 357 24.36 -7.72 9.05
CA PHE A 357 23.74 -8.85 8.37
C PHE A 357 24.30 -10.20 8.86
N ASP A 358 25.58 -10.27 9.20
CA ASP A 358 26.20 -11.51 9.68
C ASP A 358 25.67 -11.90 11.07
N VAL A 359 25.53 -10.92 11.98
CA VAL A 359 24.90 -11.15 13.29
C VAL A 359 23.47 -11.63 13.08
N MET A 360 22.68 -10.93 12.27
CA MET A 360 21.29 -11.31 11.99
C MET A 360 21.18 -12.71 11.36
N GLY A 361 22.03 -13.02 10.39
CA GLY A 361 22.05 -14.32 9.70
C GLY A 361 22.44 -15.46 10.63
N ASN A 362 23.49 -15.29 11.43
CA ASN A 362 23.92 -16.31 12.39
C ASN A 362 22.82 -16.63 13.41
N GLU A 363 22.15 -15.60 13.93
CA GLU A 363 21.08 -15.79 14.92
C GLU A 363 19.86 -16.53 14.34
N ILE A 364 19.43 -16.18 13.11
CA ILE A 364 18.37 -16.91 12.41
C ILE A 364 18.79 -18.37 12.18
N PHE A 365 20.06 -18.59 11.83
CA PHE A 365 20.61 -19.92 11.56
C PHE A 365 20.67 -20.80 12.81
N GLU A 366 21.19 -20.27 13.92
CA GLU A 366 21.27 -20.99 15.19
C GLU A 366 19.87 -21.36 15.70
N LEU A 367 18.90 -20.45 15.60
CA LEU A 367 17.51 -20.78 15.93
C LEU A 367 16.94 -21.89 15.03
N SER A 368 17.27 -21.90 13.74
CA SER A 368 16.82 -22.94 12.80
C SER A 368 17.39 -24.33 13.11
N LYS A 369 18.50 -24.38 13.87
CA LYS A 369 19.15 -25.62 14.31
C LYS A 369 18.73 -26.09 15.70
N ASP A 370 17.99 -25.27 16.45
CA ASP A 370 17.59 -25.61 17.80
C ASP A 370 16.71 -26.88 17.79
N GLN A 371 17.29 -27.99 18.27
CA GLN A 371 16.63 -29.29 18.30
C GLN A 371 15.37 -29.27 19.18
N ALA A 372 15.31 -28.42 20.20
CA ALA A 372 14.12 -28.27 21.05
C ALA A 372 12.97 -27.61 20.29
N LEU A 373 13.28 -26.77 19.29
CA LEU A 373 12.29 -26.09 18.45
C LEU A 373 11.94 -26.86 17.18
N LEU A 374 12.72 -27.86 16.76
CA LEU A 374 12.49 -28.62 15.53
C LEU A 374 11.06 -29.20 15.42
N PRO A 375 10.46 -29.80 16.49
CA PRO A 375 9.09 -30.29 16.43
C PRO A 375 8.06 -29.17 16.26
N VAL A 376 8.34 -27.99 16.84
CA VAL A 376 7.50 -26.80 16.71
C VAL A 376 7.58 -26.28 15.28
N MET A 377 8.81 -26.13 14.76
CA MET A 377 9.08 -25.62 13.44
C MET A 377 8.38 -26.41 12.33
N ASN A 378 8.44 -27.75 12.41
CA ASN A 378 7.81 -28.64 11.44
C ASN A 378 6.27 -28.61 11.49
N LYS A 379 5.68 -28.34 12.66
CA LYS A 379 4.22 -28.36 12.86
C LYS A 379 3.55 -27.00 12.65
N THR A 380 4.30 -25.90 12.67
CA THR A 380 3.74 -24.53 12.67
C THR A 380 4.06 -23.72 11.42
N ASN A 381 4.88 -24.24 10.50
CA ASN A 381 5.44 -23.49 9.36
C ASN A 381 6.42 -22.37 9.75
N LEU A 382 7.01 -22.43 10.96
CA LEU A 382 8.06 -21.48 11.34
C LEU A 382 9.31 -21.65 10.46
N LEU A 383 9.70 -22.88 10.12
CA LEU A 383 10.91 -23.14 9.32
C LEU A 383 10.87 -22.46 7.94
N PRO A 384 9.80 -22.56 7.14
CA PRO A 384 9.64 -21.76 5.92
C PRO A 384 9.80 -20.25 6.15
N CYS A 385 9.26 -19.72 7.25
CA CYS A 385 9.39 -18.29 7.60
C CYS A 385 10.85 -17.92 7.90
N LEU A 386 11.57 -18.75 8.69
CA LEU A 386 12.99 -18.56 8.97
C LEU A 386 13.84 -18.62 7.70
N ASN A 387 13.56 -19.57 6.81
CA ASN A 387 14.24 -19.69 5.52
C ASN A 387 14.00 -18.44 4.63
N GLN A 388 12.79 -17.90 4.64
CA GLN A 388 12.49 -16.65 3.94
C GLN A 388 13.30 -15.48 4.53
N CYS A 389 13.35 -15.35 5.85
CA CYS A 389 14.17 -14.34 6.52
C CYS A 389 15.66 -14.49 6.16
N MET A 390 16.18 -15.71 6.19
CA MET A 390 17.56 -16.02 5.81
C MET A 390 17.88 -15.60 4.37
N GLN A 391 16.98 -15.91 3.42
CA GLN A 391 17.16 -15.52 2.02
C GLN A 391 17.19 -14.00 1.85
N MET A 392 16.36 -13.26 2.60
CA MET A 392 16.39 -11.80 2.61
C MET A 392 17.73 -11.28 3.14
N VAL A 393 18.23 -11.84 4.25
CA VAL A 393 19.52 -11.47 4.85
C VAL A 393 20.68 -11.72 3.87
N VAL A 394 20.77 -12.92 3.30
CA VAL A 394 21.85 -13.32 2.38
C VAL A 394 21.84 -12.45 1.13
N SER A 395 20.66 -12.17 0.56
CA SER A 395 20.52 -11.34 -0.63
C SER A 395 20.97 -9.90 -0.36
N ALA A 396 20.55 -9.33 0.77
CA ALA A 396 20.94 -7.98 1.16
C ALA A 396 22.44 -7.88 1.49
N ASN A 397 23.00 -8.88 2.20
CA ASN A 397 24.42 -8.91 2.53
C ASN A 397 25.30 -8.98 1.26
N LYS A 398 24.92 -9.81 0.29
CA LYS A 398 25.63 -9.89 -1.00
C LYS A 398 25.72 -8.54 -1.69
N VAL A 399 24.63 -7.79 -1.72
CA VAL A 399 24.59 -6.45 -2.33
C VAL A 399 25.43 -5.46 -1.53
N ASN A 400 25.41 -5.54 -0.19
CA ASN A 400 26.25 -4.70 0.66
C ASN A 400 27.75 -4.95 0.42
N VAL A 401 28.18 -6.22 0.36
CA VAL A 401 29.58 -6.59 0.08
C VAL A 401 30.03 -6.15 -1.31
N GLU A 402 29.18 -6.30 -2.34
CA GLU A 402 29.49 -5.80 -3.69
C GLU A 402 29.67 -4.28 -3.72
N LEU A 403 28.88 -3.55 -2.93
CA LEU A 403 28.96 -2.10 -2.82
C LEU A 403 30.26 -1.66 -2.11
N GLU A 404 30.60 -2.29 -0.99
CA GLU A 404 31.86 -2.01 -0.27
C GLU A 404 33.08 -2.23 -1.17
N LYS A 405 33.08 -3.29 -1.99
CA LYS A 405 34.14 -3.54 -2.98
C LYS A 405 34.24 -2.44 -4.04
N LYS A 406 33.11 -1.91 -4.52
CA LYS A 406 33.10 -0.79 -5.48
C LYS A 406 33.69 0.48 -4.86
N ILE A 407 33.28 0.81 -3.64
CA ILE A 407 33.79 1.98 -2.90
C ILE A 407 35.31 1.86 -2.66
N GLN A 408 35.81 0.66 -2.34
CA GLN A 408 37.24 0.41 -2.18
C GLN A 408 38.03 0.53 -3.49
N HIS A 409 37.43 0.16 -4.63
CA HIS A 409 38.08 0.31 -5.94
C HIS A 409 38.14 1.77 -6.38
N GLU A 410 37.05 2.52 -6.20
CA GLU A 410 36.97 3.96 -6.55
C GLU A 410 37.90 4.84 -5.69
N SER A 411 38.08 4.48 -4.42
CA SER A 411 39.02 5.18 -3.52
C SER A 411 40.50 4.90 -3.82
N ARG A 412 40.84 3.82 -4.54
CA ARG A 412 42.23 3.52 -4.97
C ARG A 412 42.60 4.19 -6.29
N GLY A 413 41.62 4.44 -7.17
CA GLY A 413 41.85 5.03 -8.50
C GLY A 413 41.99 6.55 -8.54
N SER A 414 41.82 7.24 -7.41
CA SER A 414 41.82 8.71 -7.30
C SER A 414 43.13 9.30 -6.76
N SER A 415 44.23 8.53 -6.77
CA SER A 415 45.56 9.11 -6.56
C SER A 415 45.90 10.03 -7.74
N PRO A 416 46.21 11.33 -7.53
CA PRO A 416 46.56 12.22 -8.63
C PRO A 416 47.81 11.70 -9.35
N PRO A 417 47.87 11.78 -10.69
CA PRO A 417 49.12 11.52 -11.39
C PRO A 417 50.14 12.59 -10.94
N THR A 418 51.27 12.12 -10.42
CA THR A 418 52.45 12.93 -10.04
C THR A 418 53.21 13.46 -11.24
#